data_AF-A0A7S4G8P7-F1
#
_entry.id   AF-A0A7S4G8P7-F1
#
_cell.length_a   1.000
_cell.length_b   1.000
_cell.length_c   1.000
_cell.angle_alpha   90.00
_cell.angle_beta   90.00
_cell.angle_gamma   90.00
#
_symmetry.space_group_name_H-M   'P 1'
#
loop_
_entity.id
_entity.type
_entity.pdbx_description
1 polymer ?
#
loop_
_entity_poly.entity_id
_entity_poly.type
_entity_poly.pdbx_seq_one_letter_code
_entity_poly.pdbx_strand_id
1 'polypeptide(L)'
;MADISNCGRPQHLYLKWTTKLAEEFFLQGDNERARGDPVSPFMNRYEPSMAKSQIAFMNYIVIPMFESISDQLPMMHFSVDRCEQNKNYWNAYDD
;
A
#
# COMPACT_ATOMS: atom_id res chain seq x y z
N MET A 1 3.36 7.71 -14.34
CA MET A 1 3.22 7.44 -12.89
C MET A 1 4.24 6.39 -12.51
N ALA A 2 5.23 6.74 -11.68
CA ALA A 2 6.38 5.88 -11.38
C ALA A 2 6.46 5.50 -9.90
N ASP A 3 6.39 6.50 -9.02
CA ASP A 3 6.71 6.36 -7.59
C ASP A 3 5.79 5.36 -6.85
N ILE A 4 4.48 5.52 -7.00
CA ILE A 4 3.47 4.63 -6.39
C ILE A 4 2.95 3.56 -7.35
N SER A 5 3.72 3.23 -8.40
CA SER A 5 3.29 2.25 -9.41
C SER A 5 3.22 0.80 -8.92
N ASN A 6 3.76 0.52 -7.73
CA ASN A 6 3.83 -0.83 -7.15
C ASN A 6 2.46 -1.47 -6.96
N CYS A 7 1.42 -0.71 -6.60
CA CYS A 7 0.06 -1.22 -6.43
C CYS A 7 -0.57 -1.69 -7.76
N GLY A 8 -0.09 -1.20 -8.90
CA GLY A 8 -0.52 -1.63 -10.24
C GLY A 8 0.28 -2.81 -10.80
N ARG A 9 1.16 -3.43 -10.02
CA ARG A 9 1.97 -4.59 -10.45
C ARG A 9 1.26 -5.91 -10.14
N PRO A 10 1.64 -7.02 -10.83
CA PRO A 10 1.20 -8.36 -10.43
C PRO A 10 1.41 -8.61 -8.92
N GLN A 11 0.46 -9.32 -8.31
CA GLN A 11 0.36 -9.45 -6.85
C GLN A 11 1.67 -9.87 -6.17
N HIS A 12 2.39 -10.85 -6.70
CA HIS A 12 3.67 -11.29 -6.11
C HIS A 12 4.73 -10.17 -6.03
N LEU A 13 4.75 -9.23 -7.00
CA LEU A 13 5.65 -8.06 -6.96
C LEU A 13 5.12 -7.02 -6.00
N TYR A 14 3.82 -6.75 -6.05
CA TYR A 14 3.17 -5.81 -5.14
C TYR A 14 3.42 -6.20 -3.68
N LEU A 15 3.15 -7.45 -3.30
CA LEU A 15 3.37 -7.95 -1.95
C LEU A 15 4.83 -7.85 -1.53
N LYS A 16 5.78 -8.15 -2.42
CA LYS A 16 7.21 -7.97 -2.12
C LYS A 16 7.56 -6.52 -1.78
N TRP A 17 7.00 -5.55 -2.49
CA TRP A 17 7.21 -4.13 -2.19
C TRP A 17 6.51 -3.69 -0.92
N THR A 18 5.27 -4.13 -0.70
CA THR A 18 4.52 -3.82 0.51
C THR A 18 5.20 -4.36 1.76
N THR A 19 5.73 -5.58 1.72
CA THR A 19 6.50 -6.14 2.83
C THR A 19 7.75 -5.32 3.14
N LYS A 20 8.48 -4.86 2.11
CA LYS A 20 9.66 -4.01 2.30
C LYS A 20 9.33 -2.66 2.91
N LEU A 21 8.26 -2.02 2.43
CA LEU A 21 7.79 -0.75 2.98
C LEU A 21 7.35 -0.89 4.44
N ALA A 22 6.63 -1.98 4.76
CA ALA A 22 6.21 -2.30 6.12
C ALA A 22 7.42 -2.49 7.04
N GLU A 23 8.42 -3.26 6.61
CA GLU A 23 9.67 -3.45 7.36
C GLU A 23 10.35 -2.11 7.66
N GLU A 24 10.44 -1.22 6.68
CA GLU A 24 11.03 0.12 6.85
C GLU A 24 10.26 0.96 7.88
N PHE A 25 8.93 1.00 7.78
CA PHE A 25 8.07 1.71 8.74
C PHE A 25 8.23 1.13 10.15
N PHE A 26 8.25 -0.19 10.28
CA PHE A 26 8.41 -0.83 11.57
C PHE A 26 9.79 -0.60 12.20
N LEU A 27 10.85 -0.53 11.38
CA LEU A 27 12.17 -0.16 11.87
C LEU A 27 12.19 1.29 12.38
N GLN A 28 11.50 2.21 11.70
CA GLN A 28 11.33 3.58 12.21
C GLN A 28 10.58 3.58 13.54
N GLY A 29 9.46 2.87 13.65
CA GLY A 29 8.68 2.80 14.89
C GLY A 29 9.44 2.19 16.06
N ASP A 30 10.31 1.21 15.80
CA ASP A 30 11.19 0.65 16.83
C ASP A 30 12.24 1.66 17.30
N ASN A 31 12.80 2.45 16.38
CA ASN A 31 13.74 3.52 16.71
C ASN A 31 13.07 4.67 17.48
N GLU A 32 11.82 5.02 17.18
CA GLU A 32 11.01 5.97 17.96
C GLU A 32 10.78 5.44 19.38
N ARG A 33 10.33 4.18 19.51
CA ARG A 33 10.11 3.54 20.81
C ARG A 33 11.38 3.47 21.66
N ALA A 34 12.52 3.12 21.06
CA ALA A 34 13.80 3.03 21.75
C ALA A 34 14.29 4.38 22.29
N ARG A 35 13.90 5.49 21.64
CA ARG A 35 14.20 6.86 22.08
C ARG A 35 13.20 7.40 23.10
N GLY A 36 12.12 6.67 23.37
CA GLY A 36 11.03 7.13 24.23
C GLY A 36 10.06 8.09 23.55
N ASP A 37 10.12 8.20 22.21
CA ASP A 37 9.18 9.01 21.43
C ASP A 37 7.85 8.25 21.20
N PRO A 38 6.73 8.97 21.01
CA PRO A 38 5.51 8.36 20.49
C PRO A 38 5.78 7.70 19.13
N VAL A 39 5.32 6.46 18.96
CA VAL A 39 5.45 5.74 17.68
C VAL A 39 4.52 6.39 16.65
N SER A 40 5.07 6.70 15.49
CA SER A 40 4.36 7.30 14.37
C SER A 40 3.23 6.38 13.87
N PRO A 41 2.14 6.93 13.34
CA PRO A 41 1.05 6.13 12.76
C PRO A 41 1.57 5.13 11.72
N PHE A 42 1.00 3.92 11.71
CA PHE A 42 1.36 2.80 10.81
C PHE A 42 2.75 2.18 11.04
N MET A 43 3.56 2.75 11.93
CA MET A 43 4.93 2.29 12.20
C MET A 43 4.99 1.30 13.38
N ASN A 44 3.85 1.03 14.04
CA ASN A 44 3.79 0.06 15.12
C ASN A 44 3.54 -1.37 14.59
N ARG A 45 4.60 -2.20 14.57
CA ARG A 45 4.50 -3.62 14.17
C ARG A 45 3.62 -4.49 15.06
N TYR A 46 3.24 -4.02 16.24
CA TYR A 46 2.40 -4.75 17.19
C TYR A 46 0.91 -4.43 17.03
N GLU A 47 0.54 -3.51 16.13
CA GLU A 47 -0.86 -3.17 15.86
C GLU A 47 -1.33 -3.76 14.52
N PRO A 48 -2.54 -4.37 14.48
CA PRO A 48 -3.13 -4.85 13.25
C PRO A 48 -3.60 -3.65 12.40
N SER A 49 -2.78 -3.21 11.47
CA SER A 49 -3.12 -2.07 10.61
C SER A 49 -2.76 -2.25 9.14
N MET A 50 -2.08 -3.34 8.75
CA MET A 50 -1.53 -3.48 7.40
C MET A 50 -2.63 -3.55 6.33
N ALA A 51 -3.58 -4.47 6.45
CA ALA A 51 -4.65 -4.67 5.47
C ALA A 51 -5.45 -3.38 5.25
N LYS A 52 -6.00 -2.84 6.34
CA LYS A 52 -6.74 -1.57 6.36
C LYS A 52 -5.96 -0.40 5.75
N SER A 53 -4.66 -0.28 6.07
CA SER A 53 -3.81 0.80 5.54
C SER A 53 -3.57 0.65 4.05
N GLN A 54 -3.32 -0.57 3.57
CA GLN A 54 -3.15 -0.83 2.13
C GLN A 54 -4.45 -0.59 1.35
N ILE A 55 -5.59 -1.01 1.88
CA ILE A 55 -6.92 -0.77 1.30
C ILE A 55 -7.19 0.73 1.21
N ALA A 56 -6.99 1.47 2.31
CA ALA A 56 -7.17 2.91 2.35
C ALA A 56 -6.24 3.64 1.37
N PHE A 57 -4.95 3.28 1.34
CA PHE A 57 -3.98 3.86 0.43
C PHE A 57 -4.38 3.65 -1.04
N MET A 58 -4.81 2.45 -1.41
CA MET A 58 -5.27 2.18 -2.77
C MET A 58 -6.55 2.93 -3.11
N ASN A 59 -7.55 2.94 -2.23
CA ASN A 59 -8.84 3.61 -2.48
C ASN A 59 -8.71 5.13 -2.60
N TYR A 60 -7.92 5.76 -1.73
CA TYR A 60 -7.88 7.21 -1.64
C TYR A 60 -6.78 7.87 -2.48
N ILE A 61 -5.73 7.12 -2.85
CA ILE A 61 -4.58 7.68 -3.56
C ILE A 61 -4.37 6.97 -4.89
N VAL A 62 -4.15 5.66 -4.87
CA VAL A 62 -3.55 4.99 -6.04
C VAL A 62 -4.55 4.71 -7.16
N ILE A 63 -5.73 4.18 -6.83
CA ILE A 63 -6.78 3.85 -7.82
C ILE A 63 -7.28 5.13 -8.51
N PRO A 64 -7.68 6.21 -7.80
CA PRO A 64 -8.14 7.44 -8.46
C PRO A 64 -7.11 8.05 -9.41
N MET A 65 -5.82 7.94 -9.06
CA MET A 65 -4.74 8.39 -9.94
C MET A 65 -4.59 7.53 -11.20
N PHE A 66 -4.68 6.20 -11.09
CA PHE A 66 -4.61 5.33 -12.27
C PHE A 66 -5.85 5.45 -13.16
N GLU A 67 -7.04 5.65 -12.58
CA GLU A 67 -8.27 5.94 -13.33
C GLU A 67 -8.10 7.22 -14.15
N SER A 68 -7.68 8.31 -13.50
CA SER A 68 -7.44 9.61 -14.16
C SER A 68 -6.44 9.53 -15.32
N ILE A 69 -5.39 8.71 -15.17
CA ILE A 69 -4.41 8.48 -16.25
C ILE A 69 -5.01 7.60 -17.35
N SER A 70 -5.81 6.61 -16.99
CA SER A 70 -6.43 5.68 -17.95
C SER A 70 -7.48 6.38 -18.82
N ASP A 71 -8.12 7.44 -18.32
CA ASP A 71 -9.01 8.29 -19.13
C ASP A 71 -8.28 8.93 -20.32
N GLN A 72 -7.00 9.28 -20.15
CA GLN A 72 -6.17 9.87 -21.22
C GLN A 72 -5.41 8.80 -22.01
N LEU A 73 -5.04 7.70 -21.37
CA LEU A 73 -4.27 6.60 -21.93
C LEU A 73 -4.99 5.27 -21.65
N PRO A 74 -6.01 4.89 -22.44
CA PRO A 74 -6.84 3.70 -22.15
C PRO A 74 -6.05 2.40 -22.00
N MET A 75 -4.89 2.30 -22.67
CA MET A 75 -3.97 1.17 -22.55
C MET A 75 -3.39 0.99 -21.14
N MET A 76 -3.53 1.98 -20.25
CA MET A 76 -3.10 1.92 -18.85
C MET A 76 -4.15 1.33 -17.91
N HIS A 77 -5.37 1.05 -18.37
CA HIS A 77 -6.46 0.54 -17.53
C HIS A 77 -6.11 -0.75 -16.79
N PHE A 78 -5.21 -1.58 -17.34
CA PHE A 78 -4.70 -2.76 -16.65
C PHE A 78 -4.12 -2.43 -15.25
N SER A 79 -3.60 -1.21 -15.04
CA SER A 79 -3.05 -0.81 -13.75
C SER A 79 -4.16 -0.64 -12.70
N VAL A 80 -5.34 -0.16 -13.10
CA VAL A 80 -6.54 -0.10 -12.27
C VAL A 80 -6.98 -1.51 -11.89
N ASP A 81 -7.09 -2.42 -12.87
CA ASP A 81 -7.46 -3.83 -12.64
C ASP A 81 -6.51 -4.52 -11.64
N ARG A 82 -5.20 -4.25 -11.75
CA ARG A 82 -4.19 -4.79 -10.83
C ARG A 82 -4.32 -4.20 -9.43
N CYS A 83 -4.57 -2.89 -9.30
CA CYS A 83 -4.84 -2.29 -8.00
C CYS A 83 -6.07 -2.90 -7.34
N GLU A 84 -7.15 -3.13 -8.08
CA GLU A 84 -8.37 -3.77 -7.57
C GLU A 84 -8.11 -5.23 -7.12
N GLN A 85 -7.36 -6.01 -7.89
CA GLN A 85 -6.96 -7.37 -7.48
C GLN A 85 -6.11 -7.37 -6.20
N ASN A 86 -5.15 -6.46 -6.11
CA ASN A 86 -4.28 -6.31 -4.95
C ASN A 86 -5.03 -5.79 -3.72
N LYS A 87 -6.04 -4.94 -3.91
CA LYS A 87 -6.95 -4.51 -2.85
C LYS A 87 -7.81 -5.66 -2.34
N ASN A 88 -8.39 -6.45 -3.25
CA ASN A 88 -9.21 -7.61 -2.89
C ASN A 88 -8.44 -8.68 -2.12
N TYR A 89 -7.14 -8.82 -2.37
CA TYR A 89 -6.28 -9.64 -1.53
C TYR A 89 -6.33 -9.20 -0.07
N TRP A 90 -6.18 -7.91 0.20
CA TRP A 90 -6.20 -7.39 1.58
C TRP A 90 -7.59 -7.40 2.21
N ASN A 91 -8.66 -7.28 1.44
CA ASN A 91 -10.03 -7.43 1.96
C ASN A 91 -10.26 -8.80 2.63
N ALA A 92 -9.52 -9.84 2.23
CA ALA A 92 -9.58 -11.16 2.88
C ALA A 92 -8.87 -11.21 4.25
N TYR A 93 -8.14 -10.15 4.63
CA TYR A 93 -7.37 -10.01 5.86
C TYR A 93 -7.72 -8.73 6.63
N ASP A 94 -8.79 -8.04 6.23
CA ASP A 94 -9.35 -6.91 6.96
C ASP A 94 -10.35 -7.47 7.99
N ASP A 95 -9.91 -7.60 9.25
CA ASP A 95 -10.74 -8.04 10.39
C ASP A 95 -11.69 -6.92 10.86
#